data_AF-A0A7J4J246-F1
#
_entry.id   AF-A0A7J4J246-F1
#
_cell.length_a   1.000
_cell.length_b   1.000
_cell.length_c   1.000
_cell.angle_alpha   90.00
_cell.angle_beta   90.00
_cell.angle_gamma   90.00
#
_symmetry.space_group_name_H-M   'P 1'
#
loop_
_entity.id
_entity.type
_entity.pdbx_description
1 polymer ?
#
loop_
_entity_poly.entity_id
_entity_poly.type
_entity_poly.pdbx_seq_one_letter_code
_entity_poly.pdbx_strand_id
1 'polypeptide(L)'
;MIKVMHRINSIQGLSCVPEEFGVEVDIRNDGKNLILSHEPSGGGESLGEFCKKFRHRLLVLNVKSEGIEEQACVIAEENGITDYFLLDLSMPSLIRLSERIGKGHIAARFSEYEPIESVLCLAKKAGWVWVDTFTRLPLTPASYSMIREAGLKICLVDPERWGRAGEIRKYRGHLKRNAMEIDAVMTTAAHAAEWD
;
A
#
# COMPACT_ATOMS: atom_id res chain seq x y z
N MET A 1 -5.12 -7.31 -11.40
CA MET A 1 -5.20 -6.69 -10.07
C MET A 1 -4.46 -7.57 -9.07
N ILE A 2 -3.49 -7.02 -8.35
CA ILE A 2 -2.72 -7.72 -7.31
C ILE A 2 -3.54 -7.69 -6.01
N LYS A 3 -3.67 -8.82 -5.32
CA LYS A 3 -4.29 -8.87 -3.99
C LYS A 3 -3.17 -8.68 -2.97
N VAL A 4 -3.27 -7.66 -2.12
CA VAL A 4 -2.26 -7.31 -1.12
C VAL A 4 -2.77 -7.73 0.24
N MET A 5 -2.15 -8.75 0.82
CA MET A 5 -2.56 -9.27 2.13
C MET A 5 -2.18 -8.27 3.22
N HIS A 6 -3.18 -7.83 3.98
CA HIS A 6 -3.03 -6.84 5.03
C HIS A 6 -2.23 -7.40 6.23
N ARG A 7 -1.28 -6.59 6.73
CA ARG A 7 -0.60 -6.79 8.01
C ARG A 7 0.17 -8.11 8.16
N ILE A 8 0.98 -8.47 7.15
CA ILE A 8 1.80 -9.69 7.16
C ILE A 8 3.14 -9.43 7.89
N ASN A 9 3.07 -9.18 9.19
CA ASN A 9 4.21 -8.74 10.01
C ASN A 9 5.08 -9.90 10.54
N SER A 10 5.15 -11.05 9.85
CA SER A 10 6.01 -12.17 10.21
C SER A 10 6.41 -13.02 9.00
N ILE A 11 7.58 -13.65 9.07
CA ILE A 11 8.10 -14.60 8.07
C ILE A 11 7.17 -15.81 7.97
N GLN A 12 6.62 -16.27 9.11
CA GLN A 12 5.62 -17.34 9.10
C GLN A 12 4.37 -16.90 8.34
N GLY A 13 3.87 -15.69 8.59
CA GLY A 13 2.73 -15.12 7.85
C GLY A 13 3.01 -15.02 6.36
N LEU A 14 4.20 -14.54 5.99
CA LEU A 14 4.65 -14.44 4.60
C LEU A 14 4.64 -15.79 3.87
N SER A 15 5.07 -16.86 4.57
CA SER A 15 5.08 -18.21 4.00
C SER A 15 3.68 -18.78 3.71
N CYS A 16 2.64 -18.21 4.30
CA CYS A 16 1.24 -18.58 4.06
C CYS A 16 0.60 -17.78 2.90
N VAL A 17 1.26 -16.74 2.39
CA VAL A 17 0.74 -15.91 1.29
C VAL A 17 1.23 -16.46 -0.05
N PRO A 18 0.35 -16.68 -1.05
CA PRO A 18 0.76 -17.05 -2.40
C PRO A 18 1.71 -16.01 -3.03
N GLU A 19 2.76 -16.45 -3.72
CA GLU A 19 3.78 -15.56 -4.30
C GLU A 19 3.21 -14.60 -5.37
N GLU A 20 2.11 -14.96 -6.03
CA GLU A 20 1.43 -14.07 -6.98
C GLU A 20 0.70 -12.89 -6.32
N PHE A 21 0.52 -12.92 -4.99
CA PHE A 21 -0.06 -11.83 -4.22
C PHE A 21 1.00 -10.85 -3.75
N GLY A 22 0.58 -9.69 -3.27
CA GLY A 22 1.42 -8.79 -2.50
C GLY A 22 1.16 -8.91 -1.00
N VAL A 23 1.95 -8.19 -0.22
CA VAL A 23 1.75 -8.05 1.23
C VAL A 23 1.92 -6.59 1.63
N GLU A 24 1.15 -6.18 2.63
CA GLU A 24 1.35 -4.95 3.35
C GLU A 24 1.91 -5.29 4.74
N VAL A 25 2.92 -4.53 5.15
CA VAL A 25 3.60 -4.71 6.43
C VAL A 25 3.78 -3.38 7.13
N ASP A 26 3.67 -3.38 8.45
CA ASP A 26 3.92 -2.23 9.30
C ASP A 26 5.38 -2.20 9.72
N ILE A 27 6.09 -1.12 9.43
CA ILE A 27 7.49 -0.97 9.78
C ILE A 27 7.70 0.11 10.85
N ARG A 28 8.54 -0.22 11.82
CA ARG A 28 8.96 0.67 12.92
C ARG A 28 10.46 0.60 13.15
N ASN A 29 11.00 1.64 13.77
CA ASN A 29 12.35 1.62 14.32
C ASN A 29 12.43 0.81 15.62
N ASP A 30 13.50 0.04 15.77
CA ASP A 30 13.97 -0.53 17.03
C ASP A 30 15.47 -0.22 17.18
N GLY A 31 15.76 0.90 17.85
CA GLY A 31 17.10 1.48 17.89
C GLY A 31 17.61 1.84 16.48
N LYS A 32 18.56 1.06 15.97
CA LYS A 32 19.15 1.22 14.62
C LYS A 32 18.56 0.26 13.58
N ASN A 33 17.71 -0.66 14.00
CA ASN A 33 17.12 -1.69 13.16
C ASN A 33 15.69 -1.32 12.79
N LEU A 34 15.18 -1.93 11.72
CA LEU A 34 13.76 -1.87 11.38
C LEU A 34 13.09 -3.22 11.65
N ILE A 35 11.94 -3.15 12.31
CA ILE A 35 11.15 -4.32 12.70
C ILE A 35 9.73 -4.23 12.13
N LEU A 36 9.10 -5.39 11.99
CA LEU A 36 7.70 -5.52 11.59
C LEU A 36 6.80 -5.42 12.83
N SER A 37 6.17 -4.26 13.03
CA SER A 37 5.24 -4.06 14.15
C SER A 37 4.30 -2.90 13.89
N HIS A 38 3.02 -3.14 14.15
CA HIS A 38 2.00 -2.09 14.12
C HIS A 38 1.94 -1.30 15.44
N GLU A 39 2.03 -2.00 16.57
CA GLU A 39 1.87 -1.38 17.90
C GLU A 39 3.13 -0.59 18.27
N PRO A 40 3.00 0.56 18.97
CA PRO A 40 4.17 1.36 19.38
C PRO A 40 5.09 0.64 20.36
N SER A 41 4.54 -0.30 21.13
CA SER A 41 5.27 -1.12 22.10
C SER A 41 5.26 -2.58 21.69
N GLY A 42 6.34 -3.28 22.03
CA GLY A 42 6.57 -4.66 21.62
C GLY A 42 7.67 -4.77 20.57
N GLY A 43 8.34 -5.92 20.55
CA GLY A 43 9.30 -6.25 19.49
C GLY A 43 8.59 -6.63 18.20
N GLY A 44 9.40 -6.99 17.20
CA GLY A 44 8.92 -7.50 15.92
C GLY A 44 10.03 -8.26 15.22
N GLU A 45 9.68 -8.98 14.17
CA GLU A 45 10.69 -9.62 13.33
C GLU A 45 11.46 -8.56 12.53
N SER A 46 12.72 -8.84 12.19
CA SER A 46 13.55 -7.94 11.39
C SER A 46 13.00 -7.77 9.98
N LEU A 47 12.83 -6.52 9.53
CA LEU A 47 12.47 -6.23 8.14
C LEU A 47 13.50 -6.81 7.16
N GLY A 48 14.78 -6.78 7.52
CA GLY A 48 15.85 -7.33 6.67
C GLY A 48 15.74 -8.84 6.49
N GLU A 49 15.47 -9.59 7.57
CA GLU A 49 15.27 -11.04 7.48
C GLU A 49 13.98 -11.39 6.72
N PHE A 50 12.94 -10.58 6.88
CA PHE A 50 11.71 -10.71 6.11
C PHE A 50 11.95 -10.50 4.60
N CYS A 51 12.63 -9.41 4.22
CA CYS A 51 12.92 -9.11 2.81
C CYS A 51 13.78 -10.18 2.14
N LYS A 52 14.69 -10.85 2.85
CA LYS A 52 15.45 -12.00 2.31
C LYS A 52 14.54 -13.15 1.85
N LYS A 53 13.41 -13.34 2.53
CA LYS A 53 12.42 -14.40 2.26
C LYS A 53 11.31 -13.97 1.30
N PHE A 54 11.20 -12.67 1.01
CA PHE A 54 10.17 -12.12 0.14
C PHE A 54 10.34 -12.59 -1.31
N ARG A 55 9.29 -13.21 -1.87
CA ARG A 55 9.22 -13.65 -3.27
C ARG A 55 7.92 -13.20 -3.96
N HIS A 56 7.19 -12.32 -3.29
CA HIS A 56 5.83 -11.93 -3.63
C HIS A 56 5.78 -10.80 -4.66
N ARG A 57 4.60 -10.57 -5.25
CA ARG A 57 4.45 -9.66 -6.39
C ARG A 57 4.63 -8.18 -6.04
N LEU A 58 4.25 -7.76 -4.83
CA LEU A 58 4.24 -6.36 -4.40
C LEU A 58 4.45 -6.26 -2.89
N LEU A 59 5.36 -5.39 -2.45
CA LEU A 59 5.56 -5.07 -1.03
C LEU A 59 5.05 -3.65 -0.74
N VAL A 60 4.10 -3.53 0.18
CA VAL A 60 3.64 -2.24 0.70
C VAL A 60 4.25 -2.04 2.08
N LEU A 61 5.12 -1.04 2.19
CA LEU A 61 5.83 -0.69 3.42
C LEU A 61 5.08 0.44 4.13
N ASN A 62 4.28 0.09 5.13
CA ASN A 62 3.50 1.05 5.91
C ASN A 62 4.36 1.64 7.04
N VAL A 63 4.74 2.92 6.88
CA VAL A 63 5.67 3.59 7.79
C VAL A 63 4.95 4.03 9.05
N LYS A 64 5.29 3.43 10.20
CA LYS A 64 4.68 3.76 11.50
C LYS A 64 5.55 4.63 12.40
N SER A 65 6.81 4.86 12.02
CA SER A 65 7.75 5.76 12.69
C SER A 65 8.43 6.65 11.65
N GLU A 66 8.46 7.97 11.86
CA GLU A 66 9.11 8.91 10.94
C GLU A 66 10.65 8.76 10.97
N GLY A 67 11.30 8.96 9.82
CA GLY A 67 12.76 8.93 9.68
C GLY A 67 13.36 7.56 9.30
N ILE A 68 12.53 6.53 9.12
CA ILE A 68 12.97 5.18 8.71
C ILE A 68 12.85 4.91 7.20
N GLU A 69 12.27 5.85 6.45
CA GLU A 69 11.80 5.63 5.09
C GLU A 69 12.94 5.25 4.13
N GLU A 70 14.06 5.97 4.20
CA GLU A 70 15.24 5.71 3.36
C GLU A 70 15.87 4.36 3.70
N GLN A 71 16.00 4.03 4.98
CA GLN A 71 16.54 2.75 5.43
C GLN A 71 15.64 1.59 4.97
N ALA A 72 14.32 1.77 4.99
CA ALA A 72 13.37 0.76 4.50
C ALA A 72 13.52 0.51 3.00
N CYS A 73 13.73 1.58 2.20
CA CYS A 73 14.01 1.44 0.76
C CYS A 73 15.30 0.69 0.51
N VAL A 74 16.40 1.06 1.19
CA VAL A 74 17.70 0.39 1.06
C VAL A 74 17.57 -1.11 1.36
N ILE A 75 16.88 -1.47 2.45
CA ILE A 75 16.68 -2.88 2.80
C ILE A 75 15.89 -3.62 1.71
N ALA A 76 14.86 -3.01 1.12
CA ALA A 76 14.09 -3.63 0.04
C ALA A 76 14.95 -3.83 -1.22
N GLU A 77 15.66 -2.78 -1.64
CA GLU A 77 16.49 -2.77 -2.86
C GLU A 77 17.69 -3.73 -2.76
N GLU A 78 18.37 -3.78 -1.62
CA GLU A 78 19.49 -4.71 -1.37
C GLU A 78 19.06 -6.19 -1.43
N ASN A 79 17.77 -6.47 -1.19
CA ASN A 79 17.19 -7.80 -1.34
C ASN A 79 16.56 -8.03 -2.72
N GLY A 80 16.78 -7.11 -3.68
CA GLY A 80 16.30 -7.23 -5.06
C GLY A 80 14.80 -6.98 -5.23
N ILE A 81 14.13 -6.39 -4.24
CA ILE A 81 12.70 -6.08 -4.30
C ILE A 81 12.52 -4.78 -5.07
N THR A 82 11.92 -4.86 -6.25
CA THR A 82 11.72 -3.71 -7.16
C THR A 82 10.27 -3.22 -7.19
N ASP A 83 9.31 -4.14 -7.02
CA ASP A 83 7.89 -3.82 -6.94
C ASP A 83 7.50 -3.56 -5.48
N TYR A 84 7.76 -2.34 -4.99
CA TYR A 84 7.34 -1.88 -3.67
C TYR A 84 6.96 -0.40 -3.65
N PHE A 85 6.20 0.01 -2.64
CA PHE A 85 6.02 1.42 -2.31
C PHE A 85 5.82 1.65 -0.80
N LEU A 86 6.12 2.87 -0.38
CA LEU A 86 5.91 3.37 0.98
C LEU A 86 4.52 4.00 1.11
N LEU A 87 3.88 3.67 2.23
CA LEU A 87 2.57 4.17 2.66
C LEU A 87 2.72 4.96 3.97
N ASP A 88 1.77 5.88 4.21
CA ASP A 88 1.64 6.68 5.45
C ASP A 88 2.82 7.62 5.74
N LEU A 89 3.43 8.16 4.68
CA LEU A 89 4.48 9.17 4.83
C LEU A 89 3.91 10.51 5.32
N SER A 90 4.65 11.15 6.22
CA SER A 90 4.43 12.58 6.50
C SER A 90 4.69 13.39 5.22
N MET A 91 3.97 14.50 5.02
CA MET A 91 4.20 15.37 3.85
C MET A 91 5.67 15.79 3.73
N PRO A 92 6.37 16.24 4.80
CA PRO A 92 7.81 16.52 4.72
C PRO A 92 8.65 15.32 4.26
N SER A 93 8.41 14.12 4.79
CA SER A 93 9.12 12.90 4.36
C SER A 93 8.84 12.58 2.90
N LEU A 94 7.58 12.63 2.47
CA LEU A 94 7.18 12.37 1.08
C LEU A 94 7.91 13.29 0.11
N ILE A 95 7.89 14.60 0.35
CA ILE A 95 8.52 15.58 -0.53
C ILE A 95 10.02 15.32 -0.66
N ARG A 96 10.73 15.16 0.47
CA ARG A 96 12.18 14.92 0.49
C ARG A 96 12.54 13.59 -0.18
N LEU A 97 11.79 12.53 0.13
CA LEU A 97 12.10 11.19 -0.33
C LEU A 97 11.84 11.03 -1.83
N SER A 98 10.77 11.66 -2.33
CA SER A 98 10.42 11.62 -3.76
C SER A 98 11.54 12.13 -4.67
N GLU A 99 12.38 13.03 -4.17
CA GLU A 99 13.52 13.60 -4.90
C GLU A 99 14.75 12.67 -4.89
N ARG A 100 14.79 11.70 -3.95
CA ARG A 100 15.92 10.77 -3.78
C ARG A 100 15.69 9.42 -4.46
N ILE A 101 14.54 8.79 -4.20
CA ILE A 101 14.23 7.43 -4.67
C ILE A 101 13.32 7.43 -5.91
N GLY A 102 12.85 8.61 -6.32
CA GLY A 102 11.90 8.75 -7.42
C GLY A 102 10.46 8.44 -7.01
N LYS A 103 9.51 8.79 -7.90
CA LYS A 103 8.09 8.74 -7.58
C LYS A 103 7.51 7.31 -7.47
N GLY A 104 8.12 6.33 -8.14
CA GLY A 104 7.55 4.98 -8.30
C GLY A 104 7.29 4.22 -7.00
N HIS A 105 8.01 4.59 -5.93
CA HIS A 105 7.99 3.90 -4.64
C HIS A 105 7.20 4.65 -3.56
N ILE A 106 6.37 5.62 -3.94
CA ILE A 106 5.63 6.45 -2.99
C ILE A 106 4.14 6.43 -3.36
N ALA A 107 3.29 6.26 -2.34
CA ALA A 107 1.86 6.44 -2.45
C ALA A 107 1.40 7.81 -1.92
N ALA A 108 0.59 8.51 -2.71
CA ALA A 108 -0.31 9.55 -2.20
C ALA A 108 -1.58 8.90 -1.64
N ARG A 109 -2.29 9.60 -0.75
CA ARG A 109 -3.55 9.10 -0.18
C ARG A 109 -4.76 9.79 -0.81
N PHE A 110 -5.83 9.03 -1.01
CA PHE A 110 -7.11 9.50 -1.48
C PHE A 110 -8.23 8.82 -0.70
N SER A 111 -9.16 9.60 -0.18
CA SER A 111 -10.29 9.11 0.59
C SER A 111 -11.43 10.12 0.62
N GLU A 112 -12.51 9.85 1.34
CA GLU A 112 -13.55 10.85 1.60
C GLU A 112 -13.05 12.06 2.41
N TYR A 113 -11.88 11.95 3.04
CA TYR A 113 -11.25 12.98 3.87
C TYR A 113 -9.99 13.57 3.22
N GLU A 114 -9.42 12.86 2.23
CA GLU A 114 -8.19 13.24 1.55
C GLU A 114 -8.52 13.50 0.07
N PRO A 115 -8.62 14.79 -0.34
CA PRO A 115 -9.21 15.17 -1.61
C PRO A 115 -8.33 14.80 -2.81
N ILE A 116 -8.94 14.66 -3.99
CA ILE A 116 -8.24 14.28 -5.23
C ILE A 116 -7.20 15.32 -5.63
N GLU A 117 -7.43 16.59 -5.29
CA GLU A 117 -6.52 17.71 -5.51
C GLU A 117 -5.15 17.48 -4.84
N SER A 118 -5.13 16.83 -3.67
CA SER A 118 -3.87 16.46 -2.99
C SER A 118 -3.08 15.44 -3.80
N VAL A 119 -3.77 14.44 -4.39
CA VAL A 119 -3.14 13.45 -5.27
C VAL A 119 -2.54 14.12 -6.50
N LEU A 120 -3.30 15.02 -7.14
CA LEU A 120 -2.86 15.72 -8.35
C LEU A 120 -1.65 16.63 -8.08
N CYS A 121 -1.62 17.32 -6.94
CA CYS A 121 -0.45 18.08 -6.49
C CYS A 121 0.80 17.19 -6.33
N LEU A 122 0.61 15.92 -5.98
CA LEU A 122 1.68 14.95 -5.75
C LEU A 122 1.99 14.05 -6.95
N ALA A 123 1.34 14.23 -8.11
CA ALA A 123 1.47 13.33 -9.27
C ALA A 123 2.90 13.18 -9.83
N LYS A 124 3.76 14.17 -9.59
CA LYS A 124 5.19 14.11 -9.96
C LYS A 124 6.07 13.48 -8.88
N LYS A 125 5.55 13.27 -7.67
CA LYS A 125 6.26 12.85 -6.46
C LYS A 125 5.81 11.47 -5.95
N ALA A 126 4.61 11.03 -6.31
CA ALA A 126 4.07 9.71 -6.05
C ALA A 126 3.79 8.96 -7.37
N GLY A 127 3.87 7.63 -7.32
CA GLY A 127 3.57 6.73 -8.43
C GLY A 127 2.35 5.87 -8.16
N TRP A 128 1.94 5.81 -6.89
CA TRP A 128 0.76 5.10 -6.42
C TRP A 128 -0.22 6.05 -5.74
N VAL A 129 -1.49 5.65 -5.74
CA VAL A 129 -2.54 6.24 -4.93
C VAL A 129 -3.15 5.13 -4.07
N TRP A 130 -3.05 5.32 -2.77
CA TRP A 130 -3.72 4.52 -1.77
C TRP A 130 -5.14 5.06 -1.57
N VAL A 131 -6.14 4.31 -2.05
CA VAL A 131 -7.55 4.72 -2.03
C VAL A 131 -8.23 4.08 -0.84
N ASP A 132 -8.37 4.83 0.24
CA ASP A 132 -9.11 4.38 1.42
C ASP A 132 -10.62 4.46 1.20
N THR A 133 -11.34 3.57 1.86
CA THR A 133 -12.80 3.47 1.75
C THR A 133 -13.42 3.49 3.14
N PHE A 134 -13.27 4.57 3.91
CA PHE A 134 -13.71 4.59 5.31
C PHE A 134 -15.23 4.36 5.44
N THR A 135 -16.02 5.09 4.66
CA THR A 135 -17.50 5.06 4.72
C THR A 135 -18.16 4.69 3.40
N ARG A 136 -17.45 4.84 2.28
CA ARG A 136 -17.90 4.53 0.91
C ARG A 136 -16.70 4.40 -0.03
N LEU A 137 -16.95 4.08 -1.29
CA LEU A 137 -15.94 4.14 -2.36
C LEU A 137 -15.81 5.59 -2.85
N PRO A 138 -14.70 6.30 -2.62
CA PRO A 138 -14.51 7.67 -3.13
C PRO A 138 -14.16 7.70 -4.63
N LEU A 139 -13.84 6.56 -5.22
CA LEU A 139 -13.43 6.44 -6.62
C LEU A 139 -14.64 6.52 -7.57
N THR A 140 -14.80 7.69 -8.17
CA THR A 140 -15.78 7.98 -9.23
C THR A 140 -15.11 7.87 -10.60
N PRO A 141 -15.86 7.77 -11.71
CA PRO A 141 -15.26 7.82 -13.05
C PRO A 141 -14.40 9.07 -13.29
N ALA A 142 -14.82 10.22 -12.77
CA ALA A 142 -14.07 11.47 -12.89
C ALA A 142 -12.74 11.42 -12.11
N SER A 143 -12.79 11.06 -10.82
CA SER A 143 -11.55 10.96 -10.01
C SER A 143 -10.63 9.85 -10.51
N TYR A 144 -11.17 8.74 -11.02
CA TYR A 144 -10.40 7.70 -11.68
C TYR A 144 -9.66 8.23 -12.93
N SER A 145 -10.36 8.94 -13.82
CA SER A 145 -9.74 9.52 -15.03
C SER A 145 -8.58 10.44 -14.66
N MET A 146 -8.79 11.33 -13.67
CA MET A 146 -7.76 12.23 -13.18
C MET A 146 -6.52 11.49 -12.65
N ILE A 147 -6.71 10.41 -11.88
CA ILE A 147 -5.59 9.58 -11.38
C ILE A 147 -4.84 8.89 -12.53
N ARG A 148 -5.57 8.35 -13.52
CA ARG A 148 -4.97 7.66 -14.66
C ARG A 148 -4.24 8.62 -15.60
N GLU A 149 -4.80 9.79 -15.88
CA GLU A 149 -4.17 10.84 -16.67
C GLU A 149 -2.90 11.39 -16.00
N ALA A 150 -2.87 11.40 -14.67
CA ALA A 150 -1.67 11.71 -13.89
C ALA A 150 -0.59 10.58 -13.94
N GLY A 151 -0.91 9.45 -14.57
CA GLY A 151 0.01 8.31 -14.72
C GLY A 151 0.24 7.54 -13.43
N LEU A 152 -0.75 7.51 -12.54
CA LEU A 152 -0.65 6.87 -11.22
C LEU A 152 -1.32 5.50 -11.21
N LYS A 153 -0.74 4.58 -10.44
CA LYS A 153 -1.32 3.27 -10.11
C LYS A 153 -2.26 3.39 -8.92
N ILE A 154 -3.26 2.51 -8.82
CA ILE A 154 -4.27 2.53 -7.76
C ILE A 154 -4.16 1.28 -6.90
N CYS A 155 -3.97 1.48 -5.60
CA CYS A 155 -4.14 0.46 -4.57
C CYS A 155 -5.40 0.77 -3.76
N LEU A 156 -6.46 -0.01 -3.94
CA LEU A 156 -7.75 0.17 -3.26
C LEU A 156 -7.78 -0.55 -1.92
N VAL A 157 -8.30 0.09 -0.88
CA VAL A 157 -8.57 -0.56 0.41
C VAL A 157 -9.94 -1.22 0.38
N ASP A 158 -9.96 -2.51 0.65
CA ASP A 158 -11.19 -3.29 0.78
C ASP A 158 -12.09 -2.76 1.91
N PRO A 159 -13.40 -2.54 1.66
CA PRO A 159 -14.33 -2.11 2.70
C PRO A 159 -14.46 -3.08 3.88
N GLU A 160 -14.03 -4.34 3.76
CA GLU A 160 -13.93 -5.28 4.89
C GLU A 160 -13.13 -4.71 6.06
N ARG A 161 -12.07 -3.94 5.77
CA ARG A 161 -11.21 -3.30 6.78
C ARG A 161 -12.02 -2.43 7.73
N TRP A 162 -13.13 -1.90 7.23
CA TRP A 162 -14.05 -1.01 7.94
C TRP A 162 -15.33 -1.72 8.39
N GLY A 163 -15.33 -3.06 8.43
CA GLY A 163 -16.48 -3.88 8.82
C GLY A 163 -17.58 -3.97 7.75
N ARG A 164 -17.27 -3.64 6.50
CA ARG A 164 -18.25 -3.52 5.40
C ARG A 164 -17.98 -4.51 4.26
N ALA A 165 -17.58 -5.73 4.58
CA ALA A 165 -17.31 -6.80 3.61
C ALA A 165 -18.48 -7.06 2.63
N GLY A 166 -19.73 -6.87 3.08
CA GLY A 166 -20.93 -6.97 2.22
C GLY A 166 -20.95 -5.97 1.05
N GLU A 167 -20.11 -4.93 1.07
CA GLU A 167 -20.01 -3.95 -0.01
C GLU A 167 -19.00 -4.32 -1.11
N ILE A 168 -18.18 -5.37 -0.93
CA ILE A 168 -17.16 -5.78 -1.92
C ILE A 168 -17.81 -5.99 -3.30
N ARG A 169 -18.90 -6.77 -3.36
CA ARG A 169 -19.64 -7.02 -4.61
C ARG A 169 -20.17 -5.74 -5.25
N LYS A 170 -20.65 -4.79 -4.44
CA LYS A 170 -21.15 -3.49 -4.91
C LYS A 170 -20.01 -2.68 -5.52
N TYR A 171 -18.85 -2.63 -4.86
CA TYR A 171 -17.67 -1.90 -5.35
C TYR A 171 -17.18 -2.50 -6.65
N ARG A 172 -17.03 -3.82 -6.73
CA ARG A 172 -16.66 -4.52 -7.97
C ARG A 172 -17.63 -4.26 -9.12
N GLY A 173 -18.92 -4.31 -8.83
CA GLY A 173 -19.95 -3.98 -9.82
C GLY A 173 -19.82 -2.54 -10.32
N HIS A 174 -19.53 -1.59 -9.44
CA HIS A 174 -19.27 -0.20 -9.82
C HIS A 174 -18.00 -0.05 -10.68
N LEU A 175 -16.90 -0.68 -10.28
CA LEU A 175 -15.65 -0.68 -11.05
C LEU A 175 -15.85 -1.25 -12.46
N LYS A 176 -16.49 -2.42 -12.56
CA LYS A 176 -16.77 -3.10 -13.82
C LYS A 176 -17.69 -2.28 -14.74
N ARG A 177 -18.79 -1.73 -14.20
CA ARG A 177 -19.74 -0.93 -15.00
C ARG A 177 -19.11 0.34 -15.58
N ASN A 178 -18.10 0.89 -14.92
CA ASN A 178 -17.41 2.10 -15.35
C ASN A 178 -16.06 1.82 -16.02
N ALA A 179 -15.74 0.56 -16.32
CA ALA A 179 -14.45 0.14 -16.89
C ALA A 179 -13.23 0.68 -16.12
N MET A 180 -13.32 0.73 -14.79
CA MET A 180 -12.23 1.19 -13.92
C MET A 180 -11.41 0.00 -13.47
N GLU A 181 -10.22 -0.16 -14.05
CA GLU A 181 -9.27 -1.20 -13.65
C GLU A 181 -8.48 -0.75 -12.43
N ILE A 182 -8.22 -1.65 -11.49
CA ILE A 182 -7.44 -1.37 -10.28
C ILE A 182 -6.15 -2.20 -10.32
N ASP A 183 -5.02 -1.58 -9.98
CA ASP A 183 -3.71 -2.22 -10.01
C ASP A 183 -3.55 -3.20 -8.84
N ALA A 184 -3.96 -2.79 -7.64
CA ALA A 184 -3.89 -3.60 -6.42
C ALA A 184 -5.10 -3.37 -5.49
N VAL A 185 -5.45 -4.38 -4.68
CA VAL A 185 -6.44 -4.26 -3.61
C VAL A 185 -5.86 -4.80 -2.31
N MET A 186 -5.85 -3.98 -1.26
CA MET A 186 -5.50 -4.44 0.09
C MET A 186 -6.71 -5.09 0.73
N THR A 187 -6.57 -6.35 1.15
CA THR A 187 -7.63 -7.18 1.71
C THR A 187 -7.05 -8.26 2.63
N THR A 188 -7.91 -9.04 3.28
CA THR A 188 -7.52 -10.22 4.06
C THR A 188 -7.65 -11.49 3.22
N ALA A 189 -6.98 -12.57 3.66
CA ALA A 189 -7.07 -13.87 2.98
C ALA A 189 -8.51 -14.39 2.87
N ALA A 190 -9.37 -14.08 3.84
CA ALA A 190 -10.77 -14.49 3.85
C ALA A 190 -11.60 -13.86 2.71
N HIS A 191 -11.25 -12.64 2.30
CA HIS A 191 -12.00 -11.86 1.31
C HIS A 191 -11.28 -11.72 -0.04
N ALA A 192 -10.04 -12.21 -0.15
CA ALA A 192 -9.22 -12.13 -1.36
C ALA A 192 -9.90 -12.69 -2.63
N ALA A 193 -10.62 -13.82 -2.50
CA ALA A 193 -11.34 -14.44 -3.62
C ALA A 193 -12.58 -13.63 -4.07
N GLU A 194 -13.12 -12.76 -3.22
CA GLU A 194 -14.26 -11.93 -3.60
C GLU A 194 -13.87 -10.85 -4.62
N TRP A 195 -12.57 -10.60 -4.79
CA TRP A 195 -11.99 -9.64 -5.73
C TRP A 195 -11.63 -10.22 -7.11
N ASP A 196 -11.90 -11.51 -7.34
CA ASP A 196 -11.75 -12.19 -8.64
C ASP A 196 -12.90 -11.91 -9.60
#